data_AF-A0A941U2T0-F1
#
_entry.id   AF-A0A941U2T0-F1
#
_cell.length_a   1.000
_cell.length_b   1.000
_cell.length_c   1.000
_cell.angle_alpha   90.00
_cell.angle_beta   90.00
_cell.angle_gamma   90.00
#
_symmetry.space_group_name_H-M   'P 1'
#
loop_
_entity.id
_entity.type
_entity.pdbx_description
1 polymer ?
#
loop_
_entity_poly.entity_id
_entity_poly.type
_entity_poly.pdbx_seq_one_letter_code
_entity_poly.pdbx_strand_id
1 'polypeptide(L)'
;MSARCIIANRGEFIDALHALRRGRVMVRVGDLSGGCTLDGAPLYSAHRTLLEYQLVDEYDNPQGFASVRYYRLNQRGYDFAERACADWRRRSLLERLALRLAG
;
A
#
# COMPACT_ATOMS: atom_id res chain seq x y z
N MET A 1 -20.84 12.28 12.79
CA MET A 1 -19.94 11.17 13.20
C MET A 1 -20.07 10.04 12.19
N SER A 2 -19.34 10.09 11.07
CA SER A 2 -19.28 8.96 10.14
C SER A 2 -18.02 8.16 10.42
N ALA A 3 -18.20 6.88 10.73
CA ALA A 3 -17.12 5.92 10.92
C ALA A 3 -16.28 5.86 9.63
N ARG A 4 -15.16 6.59 9.61
CA ARG A 4 -14.23 6.63 8.48
C ARG A 4 -13.61 5.25 8.40
N CYS A 5 -14.00 4.44 7.41
CA CYS A 5 -13.37 3.16 7.20
C CYS A 5 -11.87 3.41 6.96
N ILE A 6 -11.05 3.01 7.93
CA ILE A 6 -9.61 3.31 8.09
C ILE A 6 -8.77 2.65 6.97
N ILE A 7 -9.28 1.58 6.35
CA ILE A 7 -8.69 0.87 5.20
C ILE A 7 -9.85 0.45 4.30
N ALA A 8 -9.94 1.02 3.08
CA ALA A 8 -11.09 0.77 2.20
C ALA A 8 -11.10 -0.63 1.55
N ASN A 9 -9.92 -1.20 1.30
CA ASN A 9 -9.76 -2.58 0.88
C ASN A 9 -8.56 -3.22 1.59
N ARG A 10 -8.83 -4.06 2.60
CA ARG A 10 -7.79 -4.71 3.40
C ARG A 10 -6.96 -5.69 2.60
N GLY A 11 -7.55 -6.37 1.63
CA GLY A 11 -6.85 -7.31 0.76
C GLY A 11 -5.79 -6.60 -0.09
N GLU A 12 -6.21 -5.56 -0.82
CA GLU A 12 -5.31 -4.73 -1.62
C GLU A 12 -4.21 -4.11 -0.76
N PHE A 13 -4.56 -3.64 0.44
CA PHE A 13 -3.59 -3.03 1.35
C PHE A 13 -2.54 -4.03 1.85
N ILE A 14 -2.94 -5.25 2.23
CA ILE A 14 -1.99 -6.31 2.62
C ILE A 14 -1.11 -6.73 1.43
N ASP A 15 -1.69 -6.88 0.25
CA ASP A 15 -0.94 -7.24 -0.96
C ASP A 15 0.10 -6.15 -1.30
N ALA A 16 -0.28 -4.87 -1.16
CA ALA A 16 0.63 -3.73 -1.34
C ALA A 16 1.76 -3.71 -0.29
N LEU A 17 1.46 -3.89 0.99
CA LEU A 17 2.47 -3.97 2.06
C LEU A 17 3.44 -5.13 1.83
N HIS A 18 2.93 -6.29 1.41
CA HIS A 18 3.76 -7.46 1.14
C HIS A 18 4.71 -7.22 -0.04
N ALA A 19 4.22 -6.60 -1.12
CA ALA A 19 5.02 -6.22 -2.28
C ALA A 19 6.10 -5.17 -1.92
N LEU A 20 5.73 -4.10 -1.23
CA LEU A 20 6.68 -3.05 -0.82
C LEU A 20 7.77 -3.59 0.13
N ARG A 21 7.40 -4.47 1.06
CA ARG A 21 8.36 -5.13 1.98
C ARG A 21 9.41 -5.97 1.25
N ARG A 22 9.08 -6.47 0.05
CA ARG A 22 10.02 -7.21 -0.82
C ARG A 22 10.92 -6.29 -1.65
N GLY A 23 10.93 -4.98 -1.38
CA GLY A 23 11.74 -4.00 -2.09
C GLY A 23 11.07 -3.45 -3.36
N ARG A 24 9.79 -3.77 -3.61
CA ARG A 24 9.05 -3.13 -4.70
C ARG A 24 8.77 -1.68 -4.33
N VAL A 25 8.51 -0.86 -5.35
CA VAL A 25 8.38 0.59 -5.22
C VAL A 25 6.99 1.02 -5.65
N MET A 26 6.34 1.84 -4.82
CA MET A 26 5.11 2.51 -5.22
C MET A 26 5.47 3.77 -5.99
N VAL A 27 4.79 3.99 -7.09
CA VAL A 27 5.10 5.03 -8.07
C VAL A 27 3.85 5.88 -8.26
N ARG A 28 4.01 7.21 -8.25
CA ARG A 28 2.93 8.15 -8.55
C ARG A 28 3.30 8.95 -9.79
N VAL A 29 2.55 8.74 -10.86
CA VAL A 29 2.76 9.42 -12.15
C VAL A 29 1.87 10.66 -12.20
N GLY A 30 2.47 11.85 -12.12
CA GLY A 30 1.80 13.14 -12.22
C GLY A 30 0.77 13.47 -11.11
N ASP A 31 0.35 14.73 -11.05
CA ASP A 31 -0.72 15.18 -10.15
C ASP A 31 -2.13 14.95 -10.73
N LEU A 32 -2.25 14.89 -12.06
CA LEU A 32 -3.54 14.84 -12.79
C LEU A 32 -4.17 13.44 -12.82
N SER A 33 -3.38 12.37 -12.76
CA SER A 33 -3.83 10.99 -12.95
C SER A 33 -4.31 10.30 -11.67
N GLY A 34 -4.11 10.91 -10.49
CA GLY A 34 -4.66 10.49 -9.19
C GLY A 34 -4.25 9.10 -8.66
N GLY A 35 -3.70 8.23 -9.50
CA GLY A 35 -3.37 6.84 -9.19
C GLY A 35 -1.92 6.65 -8.82
N CYS A 36 -1.68 5.76 -7.86
CA CYS A 36 -0.36 5.19 -7.65
C CYS A 36 -0.32 3.80 -8.27
N THR A 37 0.83 3.40 -8.79
CA THR A 37 1.08 2.04 -9.26
C THR A 37 2.11 1.36 -8.38
N LEU A 38 2.04 0.04 -8.29
CA LEU A 38 2.99 -0.81 -7.60
C LEU A 38 3.32 -1.96 -8.54
N ASP A 39 4.58 -2.06 -8.96
CA ASP A 39 5.03 -3.07 -9.94
C ASP A 39 4.26 -2.99 -11.28
N GLY A 40 3.90 -1.78 -11.70
CA GLY A 40 3.10 -1.54 -12.91
C GLY A 40 1.59 -1.76 -12.75
N ALA A 41 1.12 -2.32 -11.63
CA ALA A 41 -0.31 -2.51 -11.36
C ALA A 41 -0.89 -1.29 -10.61
N PRO A 42 -2.10 -0.81 -10.96
CA PRO A 42 -2.74 0.30 -10.24
C PRO A 42 -3.13 -0.10 -8.81
N LEU A 43 -2.87 0.81 -7.86
CA LEU A 43 -3.43 0.77 -6.51
C LEU A 43 -4.67 1.67 -6.47
N TYR A 44 -5.84 1.08 -6.28
CA TYR A 44 -7.12 1.77 -6.27
C TYR A 44 -7.37 2.54 -4.97
N SER A 45 -7.07 1.93 -3.81
CA SER A 45 -7.36 2.52 -2.51
C SER A 45 -6.19 2.48 -1.53
N ALA A 46 -5.36 1.43 -1.59
CA ALA A 46 -4.25 1.22 -0.66
C ALA A 46 -3.24 2.37 -0.63
N HIS A 47 -3.04 3.06 -1.76
CA HIS A 47 -2.11 4.18 -1.84
C HIS A 47 -2.47 5.32 -0.88
N ARG A 48 -3.77 5.62 -0.69
CA ARG A 48 -4.21 6.65 0.24
C ARG A 48 -3.85 6.27 1.66
N THR A 49 -4.16 5.04 2.05
CA THR A 49 -3.88 4.57 3.41
C THR A 49 -2.38 4.51 3.71
N LEU A 50 -1.54 4.11 2.74
CA LEU A 50 -0.09 4.12 2.88
C LEU A 50 0.45 5.54 3.16
N LEU A 51 -0.09 6.54 2.46
CA LEU A 51 0.30 7.95 2.60
C LEU A 51 -0.29 8.59 3.87
N GLU A 52 -1.58 8.41 4.13
CA GLU A 52 -2.30 8.96 5.29
C GLU A 52 -1.74 8.43 6.63
N TYR A 53 -1.32 7.16 6.66
CA TYR A 53 -0.66 6.58 7.84
C TYR A 53 0.85 6.75 7.86
N GLN A 54 1.42 7.48 6.88
CA GLN A 54 2.85 7.77 6.81
C GLN A 54 3.69 6.48 6.91
N LEU A 55 3.25 5.44 6.21
CA LEU A 55 3.95 4.15 6.15
C LEU A 55 5.01 4.11 5.05
N VAL A 56 4.96 5.08 4.14
CA VAL A 56 5.89 5.22 3.04
C VAL A 56 6.47 6.63 3.01
N ASP A 57 7.73 6.72 2.63
CA ASP A 57 8.42 7.99 2.40
C ASP A 57 8.76 8.12 0.91
N GLU A 58 8.70 9.37 0.43
CA GLU A 58 9.18 9.72 -0.90
C GLU A 58 10.72 9.64 -0.92
N TYR A 59 11.27 9.13 -2.01
CA TYR A 59 12.71 9.12 -2.23
C TYR A 59 13.04 9.52 -3.66
N ASP A 60 14.21 10.15 -3.84
CA ASP A 60 14.70 10.47 -5.17
C ASP A 60 15.28 9.23 -5.84
N ASN A 61 14.81 8.94 -7.05
CA ASN A 61 15.30 7.83 -7.84
C ASN A 61 16.13 8.38 -9.01
N PRO A 62 17.47 8.33 -8.94
CA PRO A 62 18.34 8.87 -10.00
C PRO A 62 18.19 8.13 -11.33
N GLN A 63 17.62 6.91 -11.32
CA GLN A 63 17.30 6.13 -12.52
C GLN A 63 15.83 6.27 -12.94
N GLY A 64 15.08 7.14 -12.26
CA GLY A 64 13.66 7.38 -12.47
C GLY A 64 13.35 8.43 -13.52
N PHE A 65 12.07 8.78 -13.63
CA PHE A 65 11.57 9.83 -14.51
C PHE A 65 11.25 11.10 -13.69
N ALA A 66 11.61 12.27 -14.22
CA ALA A 66 11.48 13.55 -13.52
C ALA A 66 10.04 13.91 -13.10
N SER A 67 9.01 13.41 -13.80
CA SER A 67 7.60 13.66 -13.50
C SER A 67 6.96 12.62 -12.57
N VAL A 68 7.78 11.72 -12.01
CA VAL A 68 7.34 10.56 -11.25
C VAL A 68 7.88 10.62 -9.84
N ARG A 69 6.99 10.45 -8.86
CA ARG A 69 7.36 10.36 -7.45
C ARG A 69 7.44 8.90 -7.02
N TYR A 70 8.48 8.55 -6.30
CA TYR A 70 8.79 7.19 -5.88
C TYR A 70 8.67 7.07 -4.37
N TYR A 71 8.03 6.01 -3.91
CA TYR A 71 7.74 5.77 -2.50
C TYR A 71 8.18 4.38 -2.08
N ARG A 72 8.84 4.28 -0.92
CA ARG A 72 9.22 3.03 -0.26
C ARG A 72 8.71 3.02 1.17
N LEU A 73 8.59 1.83 1.76
CA LEU A 73 8.30 1.74 3.19
C LEU A 73 9.41 2.44 3.98
N ASN A 74 9.00 3.25 4.94
CA ASN A 74 9.90 3.73 6.00
C ASN A 74 9.97 2.70 7.13
N GLN A 75 10.79 2.94 8.16
CA GLN A 75 10.98 1.96 9.24
C GLN A 75 9.65 1.57 9.91
N ARG A 76 8.79 2.55 10.19
CA ARG A 76 7.45 2.31 10.76
C ARG A 76 6.58 1.47 9.83
N GLY A 77 6.64 1.75 8.53
CA GLY A 77 5.98 0.99 7.48
C GLY A 77 6.44 -0.46 7.41
N TYR A 78 7.75 -0.71 7.52
CA TYR A 78 8.31 -2.06 7.59
C TYR A 78 7.81 -2.82 8.81
N ASP A 79 7.89 -2.22 10.00
CA ASP A 79 7.44 -2.83 11.24
C ASP A 79 5.93 -3.15 11.21
N PHE A 80 5.15 -2.24 10.64
CA PHE A 80 3.72 -2.44 10.43
C PHE A 80 3.44 -3.56 9.43
N ALA A 81 4.11 -3.55 8.28
CA ALA A 81 3.96 -4.56 7.23
C ALA A 81 4.29 -5.95 7.75
N GLU A 82 5.33 -6.09 8.57
CA GLU A 82 5.71 -7.37 9.17
C GLU A 82 4.58 -7.95 10.02
N ARG A 83 4.06 -7.16 10.97
CA ARG A 83 2.96 -7.58 11.85
C ARG A 83 1.69 -7.85 11.06
N ALA A 84 1.30 -6.94 10.17
CA ALA A 84 0.08 -7.05 9.39
C ALA A 84 0.10 -8.28 8.46
N CYS A 85 1.22 -8.55 7.79
CA CYS A 85 1.38 -9.73 6.95
C CYS A 85 1.47 -11.03 7.78
N ALA A 86 2.06 -11.00 8.98
CA ALA A 86 2.07 -12.16 9.88
C ALA A 86 0.66 -12.49 10.37
N ASP A 87 -0.10 -11.49 10.82
CA ASP A 87 -1.47 -11.66 11.30
C ASP A 87 -2.41 -12.11 10.18
N TRP A 88 -2.28 -11.55 8.97
CA TRP A 88 -3.05 -11.98 7.82
C TRP A 88 -2.82 -13.45 7.46
N ARG A 89 -1.57 -13.92 7.55
CA ARG A 89 -1.21 -15.33 7.30
C ARG A 89 -1.80 -16.30 8.32
N ARG A 90 -2.16 -15.84 9.52
CA ARG A 90 -2.79 -16.68 10.55
C ARG A 90 -4.29 -16.84 10.36
N ARG A 91 -4.94 -15.94 9.61
CA ARG A 91 -6.38 -16.02 9.31
C ARG A 91 -6.68 -17.17 8.34
N SER A 92 -7.81 -17.83 8.54
CA SER A 92 -8.32 -18.87 7.65
C SER A 92 -8.66 -18.30 6.27
N LEU A 93 -8.65 -19.14 5.23
CA LEU A 93 -8.92 -18.70 3.85
C LEU A 93 -10.31 -18.08 3.69
N LEU A 94 -11.31 -18.58 4.44
CA LEU A 94 -12.67 -18.03 4.44
C LEU A 94 -12.71 -16.61 5.02
N GLU A 95 -11.97 -16.34 6.09
CA GLU A 95 -11.89 -14.99 6.67
C GLU A 95 -11.20 -14.00 5.73
N ARG A 96 -10.15 -14.45 5.01
CA ARG A 96 -9.49 -13.62 4.00
C ARG A 96 -10.43 -13.29 2.83
N LEU A 97 -11.23 -14.27 2.41
CA LEU A 97 -12.19 -14.09 1.33
C LEU A 97 -13.32 -13.13 1.75
N ALA A 98 -13.85 -13.30 2.96
CA ALA A 98 -14.85 -12.41 3.54
C ALA A 98 -14.33 -10.96 3.62
N LEU A 99 -13.08 -10.76 4.00
CA LEU A 99 -12.46 -9.42 4.07
C LEU A 99 -12.23 -8.80 2.69
N ARG A 100 -11.97 -9.59 1.65
CA ARG A 100 -11.90 -9.08 0.27
C ARG A 100 -13.26 -8.67 -0.28
N LEU A 101 -14.33 -9.35 0.12
CA LEU A 101 -15.70 -9.05 -0.30
C LEU A 101 -16.32 -7.88 0.49
N ALA A 102 -15.91 -7.71 1.76
CA ALA A 102 -16.44 -6.68 2.64
C ALA A 102 -15.77 -5.30 2.50
N GLY A 103 -14.56 -5.23 1.93
CA GLY A 103 -13.71 -4.03 1.94
C GLY A 103 -12.83 -3.98 3.18
#